data_AF-A0A4R1KA84-F1
#
_entry.id   AF-A0A4R1KA84-F1
#
_cell.length_a   1.000
_cell.length_b   1.000
_cell.length_c   1.000
_cell.angle_alpha   90.00
_cell.angle_beta   90.00
_cell.angle_gamma   90.00
#
_symmetry.space_group_name_H-M   'P 1'
#
loop_
_entity.id
_entity.type
_entity.pdbx_description
1 polymer ?
#
loop_
_entity_poly.entity_id
_entity_poly.type
_entity_poly.pdbx_seq_one_letter_code
_entity_poly.pdbx_strand_id
1 'polypeptide(L)'
;MVSRIKQLDENTWQAPESLGLVPVFHRYNNGHRVFGKAAQEDIVNPPPKPIYRDNAAFSKDTDGEEGITQDEFVQSGYMFASSQHSDYLDMRIDSVINRGKFIISALFFLAIWFIVKLTSVWQGESWSPTLFDWSFYIGTIVCFAWDLLRRAQLPVRFHVKNQEVYVYYRRVLYRIPWQECEMSVRLTKYHTGMGNMRDGYQLVLWLNSDHTVNKQRKRKYRRLVLEHLDDDHISPYLYWEYVRRFMAGELAYIPERSQHNIDTLKRLNIKAIFNLFFVYPIYLILKTDQVALKIDYYNPFHRRWPQEVHEWTGEKCNWR
;
A
#
# COMPACT_ATOMS: atom_id res chain seq x y z
N MET A 1 1.71 23.90 -15.78
CA MET A 1 1.81 22.71 -14.90
C MET A 1 2.00 21.51 -15.78
N VAL A 2 3.14 20.80 -15.67
CA VAL A 2 3.61 19.86 -16.70
C VAL A 2 3.55 18.44 -16.16
N SER A 3 2.68 17.62 -16.74
CA SER A 3 2.75 16.14 -16.66
C SER A 3 4.19 15.74 -16.96
N ARG A 4 4.86 15.02 -16.04
CA ARG A 4 6.24 14.56 -16.25
C ARG A 4 6.31 13.47 -17.32
N ILE A 5 5.17 12.88 -17.65
CA ILE A 5 5.01 11.92 -18.72
C ILE A 5 5.02 12.59 -20.09
N LYS A 6 5.88 12.08 -20.96
CA LYS A 6 5.99 12.46 -22.36
C LYS A 6 5.07 11.59 -23.22
N GLN A 7 4.21 12.20 -24.01
CA GLN A 7 3.47 11.46 -25.03
C GLN A 7 4.38 11.19 -26.23
N LEU A 8 4.56 9.92 -26.61
CA LEU A 8 5.37 9.53 -27.76
C LEU A 8 4.52 9.45 -29.03
N ASP A 9 3.34 8.84 -28.92
CA ASP A 9 2.37 8.70 -30.01
C ASP A 9 0.92 8.84 -29.48
N GLU A 10 -0.10 8.62 -30.31
CA GLU A 10 -1.52 8.74 -29.90
C GLU A 10 -1.94 7.74 -28.81
N ASN A 11 -1.22 6.64 -28.66
CA ASN A 11 -1.54 5.50 -27.81
C ASN A 11 -0.43 5.13 -26.81
N THR A 12 0.66 5.89 -26.75
CA THR A 12 1.87 5.54 -26.00
C THR A 12 2.42 6.74 -25.26
N TRP A 13 2.73 6.51 -23.99
CA TRP A 13 3.25 7.51 -23.06
C TRP A 13 4.48 6.96 -22.36
N GLN A 14 5.45 7.81 -22.11
CA GLN A 14 6.70 7.45 -21.44
C GLN A 14 6.81 8.23 -20.13
N ALA A 15 7.04 7.54 -19.02
CA ALA A 15 7.38 8.18 -17.75
C ALA A 15 8.85 8.66 -17.76
N PRO A 16 9.21 9.64 -16.91
CA PRO A 16 10.60 10.03 -16.73
C PRO A 16 11.42 8.83 -16.26
N GLU A 17 12.72 8.83 -16.58
CA GLU A 17 13.63 7.85 -16.02
C GLU A 17 13.74 8.02 -14.51
N SER A 18 13.61 6.92 -13.77
CA SER A 18 13.92 6.85 -12.35
C SER A 18 14.58 5.50 -12.10
N LEU A 19 15.69 5.47 -11.38
CA LEU A 19 16.42 4.22 -11.07
C LEU A 19 16.70 3.33 -12.31
N GLY A 20 17.04 3.95 -13.45
CA GLY A 20 17.27 3.24 -14.71
C GLY A 20 16.03 2.57 -15.32
N LEU A 21 14.83 2.87 -14.81
CA LEU A 21 13.56 2.42 -15.36
C LEU A 21 12.88 3.54 -16.13
N VAL A 22 12.47 3.22 -17.34
CA VAL A 22 11.72 4.12 -18.21
C VAL A 22 10.42 3.43 -18.63
N PRO A 23 9.35 3.52 -17.83
CA PRO A 23 8.07 2.91 -18.15
C PRO A 23 7.48 3.45 -19.44
N VAL A 24 6.91 2.54 -20.22
CA VAL A 24 6.14 2.87 -21.43
C VAL A 24 4.72 2.35 -21.23
N PHE A 25 3.78 3.27 -21.17
CA PHE A 25 2.36 2.99 -21.01
C PHE A 25 1.68 2.98 -22.36
N HIS A 26 0.96 1.91 -22.65
CA HIS A 26 0.16 1.80 -23.85
C HIS A 26 -1.33 1.97 -23.54
N ARG A 27 -2.09 2.43 -24.54
CA ARG A 27 -3.54 2.53 -24.47
C ARG A 27 -4.14 1.13 -24.41
N TYR A 28 -4.79 0.80 -23.30
CA TYR A 28 -5.46 -0.47 -23.14
C TYR A 28 -6.91 -0.37 -23.62
N ASN A 29 -7.20 -0.98 -24.77
CA ASN A 29 -8.52 -0.91 -25.43
C ASN A 29 -9.57 -1.86 -24.84
N ASN A 30 -9.17 -2.93 -24.15
CA ASN A 30 -10.07 -3.98 -23.65
C ASN A 30 -10.41 -3.86 -22.16
N GLY A 31 -9.98 -2.79 -21.48
CA GLY A 31 -10.15 -2.62 -20.04
C GLY A 31 -11.17 -1.56 -19.62
N HIS A 32 -11.41 -1.53 -18.31
CA HIS A 32 -12.37 -0.63 -17.65
C HIS A 32 -12.02 0.85 -17.95
N ARG A 33 -12.84 1.52 -18.76
CA ARG A 33 -12.73 2.97 -19.00
C ARG A 33 -12.96 3.73 -17.68
N VAL A 34 -12.11 4.71 -17.41
CA VAL A 34 -12.28 5.63 -16.28
C VAL A 34 -12.52 7.02 -16.87
N PHE A 35 -13.66 7.61 -16.53
CA PHE A 35 -14.13 8.89 -17.11
C PHE A 35 -14.15 8.90 -18.66
N GLY A 36 -14.53 7.78 -19.28
CA GLY A 36 -14.64 7.68 -20.75
C GLY A 36 -13.31 7.57 -21.51
N LYS A 37 -12.16 7.70 -20.84
CA LYS A 37 -10.83 7.52 -21.43
C LYS A 37 -10.32 6.10 -21.24
N ALA A 38 -9.61 5.58 -22.24
CA ALA A 38 -8.94 4.28 -22.17
C ALA A 38 -7.85 4.34 -21.08
N ALA A 39 -7.69 3.23 -20.36
CA ALA A 39 -6.61 3.11 -19.38
C ALA A 39 -5.25 3.12 -20.08
N GLN A 40 -4.24 3.63 -19.40
CA GLN A 40 -2.86 3.68 -19.87
C GLN A 40 -2.07 2.74 -18.97
N GLU A 41 -1.51 1.67 -19.53
CA GLU A 41 -0.98 0.55 -18.76
C GLU A 41 0.35 0.07 -19.32
N ASP A 42 1.27 -0.26 -18.40
CA ASP A 42 2.51 -1.01 -18.66
C ASP A 42 2.32 -2.40 -18.04
N ILE A 43 2.28 -3.44 -18.87
CA ILE A 43 2.02 -4.82 -18.42
C ILE A 43 3.30 -5.36 -17.81
N VAL A 44 3.22 -5.85 -16.58
CA VAL A 44 4.37 -6.40 -15.84
C VAL A 44 4.30 -7.93 -15.69
N ASN A 45 3.12 -8.53 -15.80
CA ASN A 45 2.93 -9.98 -15.89
C ASN A 45 1.58 -10.34 -16.55
N PRO A 46 1.49 -11.37 -17.42
CA PRO A 46 2.50 -11.80 -18.38
C PRO A 46 2.57 -10.83 -19.58
N PRO A 47 3.76 -10.56 -20.18
CA PRO A 47 5.07 -11.21 -19.97
C PRO A 47 5.86 -10.64 -18.78
N PRO A 48 6.77 -11.44 -18.18
CA PRO A 48 7.61 -10.97 -17.09
C PRO A 48 8.59 -9.90 -17.59
N LYS A 49 8.56 -8.71 -16.98
CA LYS A 49 9.46 -7.58 -17.30
C LYS A 49 10.56 -7.44 -16.25
N PRO A 50 11.61 -8.29 -16.24
CA PRO A 50 12.62 -8.24 -15.19
C PRO A 50 13.23 -6.84 -15.07
N ILE A 51 13.24 -6.29 -13.86
CA ILE A 51 14.02 -5.10 -13.55
C ILE A 51 15.46 -5.58 -13.36
N TYR A 52 16.27 -5.46 -14.42
CA TYR A 52 17.64 -5.95 -14.42
C TYR A 52 18.48 -5.24 -13.36
N ARG A 53 19.21 -6.03 -12.55
CA ARG A 53 20.19 -5.56 -11.56
C ARG A 53 21.32 -4.72 -12.18
N ASP A 54 21.57 -4.88 -13.48
CA ASP A 54 22.65 -4.22 -14.21
C ASP A 54 22.28 -2.79 -14.67
N ASN A 55 21.03 -2.36 -14.47
CA ASN A 55 20.75 -0.94 -14.47
C ASN A 55 21.35 -0.40 -13.17
N ALA A 56 22.27 0.57 -13.27
CA ALA A 56 23.10 1.16 -12.20
C ALA A 56 22.38 1.56 -10.88
N ALA A 57 21.07 1.37 -10.80
CA ALA A 57 20.23 1.60 -9.63
C ALA A 57 20.24 0.50 -8.56
N PHE A 58 20.81 -0.70 -8.77
CA PHE A 58 20.74 -1.79 -7.76
C PHE A 58 22.07 -2.48 -7.40
N SER A 59 23.21 -1.97 -7.86
CA SER A 59 24.52 -2.46 -7.41
C SER A 59 25.57 -1.35 -7.26
N LYS A 60 25.96 -1.11 -6.00
CA LYS A 60 27.24 -0.59 -5.49
C LYS A 60 28.00 0.48 -6.27
N ASP A 61 28.17 1.62 -5.60
CA ASP A 61 29.46 2.31 -5.37
C ASP A 61 30.40 2.44 -6.57
N THR A 62 29.88 2.83 -7.73
CA THR A 62 30.72 3.35 -8.80
C THR A 62 30.13 4.67 -9.27
N ASP A 63 30.88 5.74 -8.95
CA ASP A 63 30.74 7.08 -9.53
C ASP A 63 29.51 7.92 -9.15
N GLY A 64 29.08 7.87 -7.88
CA GLY A 64 28.35 8.98 -7.26
C GLY A 64 26.85 9.11 -7.56
N GLU A 65 26.23 8.10 -8.19
CA GLU A 65 24.76 8.01 -8.31
C GLU A 65 24.18 7.07 -7.24
N GLU A 66 23.17 7.55 -6.49
CA GLU A 66 22.50 6.84 -5.39
C GLU A 66 21.61 5.69 -5.93
N GLY A 67 22.16 4.48 -6.04
CA GLY A 67 21.37 3.26 -6.24
C GLY A 67 20.74 2.73 -4.95
N ILE A 68 19.64 1.98 -5.06
CA ILE A 68 19.01 1.27 -3.94
C ILE A 68 19.83 0.02 -3.61
N THR A 69 20.30 -0.08 -2.37
CA THR A 69 21.00 -1.27 -1.87
C THR A 69 20.06 -2.48 -1.77
N GLN A 70 20.60 -3.71 -1.80
CA GLN A 70 19.78 -4.91 -1.62
C GLN A 70 18.99 -4.91 -0.30
N ASP A 71 19.57 -4.36 0.77
CA ASP A 71 18.91 -4.23 2.06
C ASP A 71 17.75 -3.23 2.00
N GLU A 72 17.91 -2.10 1.32
CA GLU A 72 16.84 -1.12 1.11
C GLU A 72 15.73 -1.66 0.21
N PHE A 73 16.06 -2.44 -0.82
CA PHE A 73 15.08 -3.13 -1.66
C PHE A 73 14.24 -4.10 -0.82
N VAL A 74 14.90 -4.92 0.00
CA VAL A 74 14.22 -5.88 0.88
C VAL A 74 13.38 -5.15 1.94
N GLN A 75 13.88 -4.06 2.52
CA GLN A 75 13.14 -3.20 3.44
C GLN A 75 11.91 -2.56 2.79
N SER A 76 12.02 -2.13 1.54
CA SER A 76 10.90 -1.58 0.77
C SER A 76 9.83 -2.65 0.54
N GLY A 77 10.24 -3.87 0.16
CA GLY A 77 9.35 -5.03 0.06
C GLY A 77 8.58 -5.33 1.35
N TYR A 78 9.24 -5.20 2.51
CA TYR A 78 8.60 -5.40 3.83
C TYR A 78 7.52 -4.38 4.18
N MET A 79 7.54 -3.19 3.60
CA MET A 79 6.46 -2.22 3.81
C MET A 79 5.13 -2.75 3.24
N PHE A 80 5.22 -3.49 2.14
CA PHE A 80 4.08 -4.10 1.48
C PHE A 80 3.76 -5.49 2.01
N ALA A 81 4.78 -6.25 2.41
CA ALA A 81 4.60 -7.56 3.00
C ALA A 81 3.91 -7.45 4.36
N SER A 82 2.95 -8.34 4.57
CA SER A 82 2.20 -8.43 5.81
C SER A 82 2.65 -9.58 6.71
N SER A 83 2.97 -10.69 6.07
CA SER A 83 3.37 -11.96 6.63
C SER A 83 4.19 -12.63 5.54
N GLN A 84 5.33 -13.18 5.93
CA GLN A 84 6.19 -13.95 5.06
C GLN A 84 6.42 -15.31 5.72
N HIS A 85 6.13 -16.36 4.95
CA HIS A 85 6.41 -17.74 5.29
C HIS A 85 7.40 -18.32 4.27
N SER A 86 7.93 -19.50 4.53
CA SER A 86 8.80 -20.19 3.56
C SER A 86 8.09 -20.46 2.24
N ASP A 87 6.78 -20.72 2.29
CA ASP A 87 6.01 -21.26 1.16
C ASP A 87 5.05 -20.22 0.54
N TYR A 88 4.77 -19.12 1.23
CA TYR A 88 3.94 -18.03 0.71
C TYR A 88 4.27 -16.66 1.30
N LEU A 89 3.87 -15.65 0.55
CA LEU A 89 4.02 -14.23 0.85
C LEU A 89 2.65 -13.58 0.80
N ASP A 90 2.21 -13.01 1.91
CA ASP A 90 0.98 -12.22 1.96
C ASP A 90 1.34 -10.74 1.74
N MET A 91 0.82 -10.13 0.68
CA MET A 91 1.06 -8.73 0.35
C MET A 91 -0.18 -7.88 0.60
N ARG A 92 0.03 -6.73 1.24
CA ARG A 92 -1.03 -5.74 1.50
C ARG A 92 -1.53 -5.15 0.19
N ILE A 93 -2.78 -4.71 0.25
CA ILE A 93 -3.50 -4.04 -0.83
C ILE A 93 -3.59 -2.56 -0.47
N ASP A 94 -3.66 -1.69 -1.47
CA ASP A 94 -3.76 -0.23 -1.35
C ASP A 94 -4.76 0.23 -0.27
N SER A 95 -5.94 -0.40 -0.20
CA SER A 95 -6.97 -0.06 0.80
C SER A 95 -6.54 -0.24 2.27
N VAL A 96 -5.52 -1.08 2.51
CA VAL A 96 -4.90 -1.32 3.82
C VAL A 96 -3.71 -0.39 4.01
N ILE A 97 -2.86 -0.22 2.98
CA ILE A 97 -1.68 0.65 3.01
C ILE A 97 -2.09 2.11 3.25
N ASN A 98 -3.12 2.57 2.55
CA ASN A 98 -3.63 3.94 2.65
C ASN A 98 -4.67 4.14 3.78
N ARG A 99 -4.74 3.21 4.75
CA ARG A 99 -5.62 3.33 5.92
C ARG A 99 -5.06 4.36 6.92
N GLY A 100 -5.92 5.02 7.69
CA GLY A 100 -5.47 5.97 8.71
C GLY A 100 -5.32 7.41 8.23
N LYS A 101 -5.52 7.69 6.93
CA LYS A 101 -5.55 9.08 6.43
C LYS A 101 -6.59 9.93 7.18
N PHE A 102 -7.77 9.39 7.51
CA PHE A 102 -8.76 10.13 8.30
C PHE A 102 -8.31 10.32 9.75
N ILE A 103 -7.64 9.34 10.34
CA ILE A 103 -7.05 9.47 11.68
C ILE A 103 -5.99 10.57 11.70
N ILE A 104 -5.10 10.62 10.72
CA ILE A 104 -4.06 11.65 10.63
C ILE A 104 -4.69 13.03 10.42
N SER A 105 -5.68 13.14 9.52
CA SER A 105 -6.42 14.39 9.34
C SER A 105 -7.14 14.81 10.62
N ALA A 106 -7.78 13.88 11.33
CA ALA A 106 -8.46 14.15 12.59
C ALA A 106 -7.47 14.62 13.68
N LEU A 107 -6.30 14.00 13.79
CA LEU A 107 -5.23 14.44 14.70
C LEU A 107 -4.73 15.83 14.35
N PHE A 108 -4.55 16.13 13.06
CA PHE A 108 -4.14 17.45 12.60
C PHE A 108 -5.17 18.54 12.96
N PHE A 109 -6.45 18.30 12.69
CA PHE A 109 -7.50 19.23 13.08
C PHE A 109 -7.63 19.35 14.59
N LEU A 110 -7.46 18.25 15.34
CA LEU A 110 -7.46 18.26 16.80
C LEU A 110 -6.32 19.11 17.36
N ALA A 111 -5.14 19.06 16.74
CA ALA A 111 -4.01 19.91 17.12
C ALA A 111 -4.29 21.39 16.85
N ILE A 112 -4.85 21.74 15.68
CA ILE A 112 -5.28 23.12 15.38
C ILE A 112 -6.31 23.59 16.41
N TRP A 113 -7.32 22.75 16.69
CA TRP A 113 -8.36 23.04 17.65
C TRP A 113 -7.81 23.27 19.05
N PHE A 114 -6.85 22.44 19.48
CA PHE A 114 -6.16 22.59 20.75
C PHE A 114 -5.41 23.92 20.85
N ILE A 115 -4.74 24.35 19.77
CA ILE A 115 -4.06 25.66 19.72
C ILE A 115 -5.07 26.80 19.89
N VAL A 116 -6.22 26.75 19.22
CA VAL A 116 -7.29 27.77 19.34
C VAL A 116 -7.84 27.84 20.78
N LYS A 117 -8.05 26.69 21.44
CA LYS A 117 -8.48 26.65 22.84
C LYS A 117 -7.39 27.17 23.80
N LEU A 118 -6.13 26.89 23.50
CA LEU A 118 -5.02 27.39 24.31
C LEU A 118 -4.89 28.92 24.20
N THR A 119 -5.08 29.48 23.00
CA THR A 119 -5.01 30.94 22.79
C THR A 119 -6.16 31.69 23.45
N SER A 120 -7.38 31.15 23.42
CA SER A 120 -8.53 31.77 24.12
C SER A 120 -8.32 31.81 25.63
N VAL A 121 -7.76 30.73 26.19
CA VAL A 121 -7.44 30.67 27.62
C VAL A 121 -6.32 31.64 27.99
N TRP A 122 -5.32 31.80 27.11
CA TRP A 122 -4.27 32.81 27.30
C TRP A 122 -4.81 34.25 27.24
N GLN A 123 -5.91 34.48 26.52
CA GLN A 123 -6.64 35.75 26.49
C GLN A 123 -7.59 35.96 27.69
N GLY A 124 -7.60 35.03 28.65
CA GLY A 124 -8.37 35.14 29.89
C GLY A 124 -9.73 34.45 29.86
N GLU A 125 -10.09 33.74 28.79
CA GLU A 125 -11.30 32.92 28.78
C GLU A 125 -11.13 31.66 29.65
N SER A 126 -12.19 31.27 30.35
CA SER A 126 -12.19 30.01 31.12
C SER A 126 -12.18 28.79 30.18
N TRP A 127 -11.45 27.73 30.55
CA TRP A 127 -11.47 26.44 29.85
C TRP A 127 -12.80 25.72 30.09
N SER A 128 -13.87 26.19 29.43
CA SER A 128 -15.17 25.52 29.41
C SER A 128 -15.45 24.99 28.00
N PRO A 129 -15.88 23.72 27.87
CA PRO A 129 -16.23 23.16 26.58
C PRO A 129 -17.57 23.72 26.10
N THR A 130 -17.58 24.38 24.95
CA THR A 130 -18.80 24.86 24.30
C THR A 130 -19.52 23.72 23.54
N LEU A 131 -20.76 23.96 23.09
CA LEU A 131 -21.47 23.02 22.20
C LEU A 131 -20.69 22.74 20.89
N PHE A 132 -19.94 23.73 20.39
CA PHE A 132 -19.09 23.56 19.22
C PHE A 132 -17.94 22.61 19.52
N ASP A 133 -17.31 22.73 20.70
CA ASP A 133 -16.21 21.88 21.14
C ASP A 133 -16.65 20.42 21.22
N TRP A 134 -17.83 20.17 21.81
CA TRP A 134 -18.42 18.84 21.85
C TRP A 134 -18.70 18.27 20.46
N SER A 135 -19.23 19.09 19.56
CA SER A 135 -19.47 18.70 18.17
C SER A 135 -18.17 18.31 17.46
N PHE A 136 -17.10 19.08 17.69
CA PHE A 136 -15.77 18.82 17.16
C PHE A 136 -15.17 17.52 17.73
N TYR A 137 -15.26 17.30 19.05
CA TYR A 137 -14.77 16.07 19.68
C TYR A 137 -15.54 14.84 19.19
N ILE A 138 -16.87 14.91 19.07
CA ILE A 138 -17.70 13.83 18.53
C ILE A 138 -17.30 13.56 17.07
N GLY A 139 -17.19 14.58 16.24
CA GLY A 139 -16.74 14.43 14.85
C GLY A 139 -15.38 13.76 14.74
N THR A 140 -14.43 14.14 15.60
CA THR A 140 -13.11 13.52 15.70
C THR A 140 -13.23 12.04 16.06
N ILE A 141 -13.99 11.69 17.12
CA ILE A 141 -14.21 10.31 17.54
C ILE A 141 -14.83 9.47 16.42
N VAL A 142 -15.79 10.03 15.68
CA VAL A 142 -16.42 9.36 14.53
C VAL A 142 -15.40 9.07 13.43
N CYS A 143 -14.49 10.01 13.12
CA CYS A 143 -13.41 9.77 12.15
C CYS A 143 -12.48 8.64 12.60
N PHE A 144 -12.08 8.62 13.89
CA PHE A 144 -11.29 7.53 14.46
C PHE A 144 -12.00 6.19 14.38
N ALA A 145 -13.27 6.15 14.82
CA ALA A 145 -14.08 4.94 14.80
C ALA A 145 -14.30 4.44 13.37
N TRP A 146 -14.52 5.34 12.41
CA TRP A 146 -14.69 4.97 11.00
C TRP A 146 -13.46 4.24 10.47
N ASP A 147 -12.27 4.81 10.66
CA ASP A 147 -11.03 4.19 10.17
C ASP A 147 -10.69 2.90 10.92
N LEU A 148 -10.97 2.80 12.23
CA LEU A 148 -10.70 1.60 13.04
C LEU A 148 -11.69 0.46 12.78
N LEU A 149 -12.98 0.77 12.62
CA LEU A 149 -14.05 -0.22 12.46
C LEU A 149 -14.28 -0.61 10.99
N ARG A 150 -13.71 0.13 10.03
CA ARG A 150 -13.74 -0.26 8.61
C ARG A 150 -13.11 -1.63 8.45
N ARG A 151 -13.82 -2.54 7.79
CA ARG A 151 -13.32 -3.89 7.52
C ARG A 151 -12.07 -3.83 6.64
N ALA A 152 -10.98 -4.41 7.15
CA ALA A 152 -9.76 -4.60 6.38
C ALA A 152 -10.00 -5.60 5.24
N GLN A 153 -9.37 -5.35 4.09
CA GLN A 153 -9.35 -6.32 2.99
C GLN A 153 -8.28 -7.37 3.30
N LEU A 154 -8.54 -8.62 2.92
CA LEU A 154 -7.52 -9.66 2.99
C LEU A 154 -6.37 -9.31 2.03
N PRO A 155 -5.13 -9.66 2.36
CA PRO A 155 -4.01 -9.53 1.44
C PRO A 155 -4.18 -10.39 0.20
N VAL A 156 -3.28 -10.18 -0.75
CA VAL A 156 -3.04 -11.13 -1.84
C VAL A 156 -1.96 -12.11 -1.38
N ARG A 157 -2.27 -13.41 -1.42
CA ARG A 157 -1.31 -14.46 -1.06
C ARG A 157 -0.64 -15.00 -2.31
N PHE A 158 0.68 -14.93 -2.35
CA PHE A 158 1.53 -15.50 -3.39
C PHE A 158 2.16 -16.78 -2.86
N HIS A 159 1.85 -17.93 -3.45
CA HIS A 159 2.35 -19.23 -2.99
C HIS A 159 3.43 -19.75 -3.93
N VAL A 160 4.68 -19.76 -3.48
CA VAL A 160 5.83 -20.10 -4.33
C VAL A 160 5.83 -21.57 -4.72
N LYS A 161 5.54 -22.48 -3.79
CA LYS A 161 5.55 -23.93 -4.05
C LYS A 161 4.44 -24.39 -5.00
N ASN A 162 3.23 -23.85 -4.86
CA ASN A 162 2.10 -24.18 -5.73
C ASN A 162 2.09 -23.36 -7.03
N GLN A 163 2.90 -22.29 -7.12
CA GLN A 163 2.87 -21.31 -8.22
C GLN A 163 1.46 -20.73 -8.43
N GLU A 164 0.81 -20.36 -7.33
CA GLU A 164 -0.58 -19.88 -7.32
C GLU A 164 -0.71 -18.57 -6.54
N VAL A 165 -1.70 -17.78 -6.93
CA VAL A 165 -2.08 -16.52 -6.29
C VAL A 165 -3.51 -16.65 -5.77
N TYR A 166 -3.68 -16.48 -4.46
CA TYR A 166 -4.99 -16.50 -3.82
C TYR A 166 -5.44 -15.08 -3.50
N VAL A 167 -6.68 -14.77 -3.86
CA VAL A 167 -7.27 -13.45 -3.62
C VAL A 167 -8.71 -13.60 -3.15
N TYR A 168 -9.05 -12.94 -2.04
CA TYR A 168 -10.43 -12.86 -1.59
C TYR A 168 -10.98 -11.44 -1.74
N TYR A 169 -11.67 -11.19 -2.85
CA TYR A 169 -12.16 -9.86 -3.20
C TYR A 169 -13.68 -9.82 -3.30
N ARG A 170 -14.32 -8.89 -2.58
CA ARG A 170 -15.80 -8.69 -2.57
C ARG A 170 -16.61 -10.00 -2.43
N ARG A 171 -16.22 -10.87 -1.48
CA ARG A 171 -16.85 -12.18 -1.21
C ARG A 171 -16.68 -13.23 -2.32
N VAL A 172 -15.71 -13.05 -3.21
CA VAL A 172 -15.33 -14.02 -4.23
C VAL A 172 -13.89 -14.44 -3.99
N LEU A 173 -13.66 -15.75 -3.96
CA LEU A 173 -12.34 -16.35 -3.85
C LEU A 173 -11.81 -16.68 -5.25
N TYR A 174 -10.60 -16.22 -5.52
CA TYR A 174 -9.86 -16.45 -6.75
C TYR A 174 -8.65 -17.32 -6.44
N ARG A 175 -8.40 -18.29 -7.32
CA ARG A 175 -7.21 -19.14 -7.34
C ARG A 175 -6.60 -19.02 -8.74
N ILE A 176 -5.60 -18.16 -8.87
CA ILE A 176 -5.04 -17.76 -10.16
C ILE A 176 -3.66 -18.41 -10.30
N PRO A 177 -3.40 -19.24 -11.32
CA PRO A 177 -2.04 -19.71 -11.61
C PRO A 177 -1.10 -18.52 -11.87
N TRP A 178 0.12 -18.56 -11.35
CA TRP A 178 1.08 -17.46 -11.48
C TRP A 178 1.35 -17.07 -12.94
N GLN A 179 1.34 -18.04 -13.85
CA GLN A 179 1.54 -17.84 -15.29
C GLN A 179 0.37 -17.12 -15.97
N GLU A 180 -0.83 -17.24 -15.41
CA GLU A 180 -2.07 -16.61 -15.90
C GLU A 180 -2.40 -15.31 -15.14
N CYS A 181 -1.51 -14.90 -14.22
CA CYS A 181 -1.70 -13.74 -13.37
C CYS A 181 -1.43 -12.44 -14.14
N GLU A 182 -2.49 -11.72 -14.47
CA GLU A 182 -2.41 -10.43 -15.16
C GLU A 182 -2.19 -9.27 -14.17
N MET A 183 -1.00 -8.65 -14.22
CA MET A 183 -0.64 -7.45 -13.47
C MET A 183 -0.16 -6.34 -14.42
N SER A 184 -0.59 -5.11 -14.15
CA SER A 184 -0.11 -3.93 -14.88
C SER A 184 0.08 -2.73 -13.96
N VAL A 185 1.05 -1.88 -14.29
CA VAL A 185 1.15 -0.54 -13.70
C VAL A 185 0.32 0.39 -14.55
N ARG A 186 -0.66 1.03 -13.94
CA ARG A 186 -1.60 1.92 -14.58
C ARG A 186 -1.28 3.37 -14.25
N LEU A 187 -1.26 4.19 -15.29
CA LEU A 187 -1.20 5.63 -15.18
C LEU A 187 -2.61 6.22 -14.97
N THR A 188 -2.76 6.99 -13.91
CA THR A 188 -3.93 7.78 -13.57
C THR A 188 -3.56 9.26 -13.70
N LYS A 189 -3.82 9.84 -14.87
CA LYS A 189 -3.60 11.27 -15.10
C LYS A 189 -4.52 12.10 -14.21
N TYR A 190 -3.99 13.22 -13.70
CA TYR A 190 -4.73 14.19 -12.89
C TYR A 190 -5.27 13.60 -11.58
N HIS A 191 -4.46 12.80 -10.88
CA HIS A 191 -4.81 12.44 -9.51
C HIS A 191 -4.75 13.70 -8.63
N THR A 192 -5.83 14.00 -7.92
CA THR A 192 -5.92 15.14 -7.01
C THR A 192 -5.22 14.78 -5.69
N GLY A 193 -3.89 14.78 -5.71
CA GLY A 193 -3.05 14.82 -4.50
C GLY A 193 -2.80 16.27 -4.04
N MET A 194 -2.35 16.44 -2.78
CA MET A 194 -2.14 17.70 -2.05
C MET A 194 -1.86 18.95 -2.92
N GLY A 195 -2.92 19.62 -3.37
CA GLY A 195 -2.89 20.95 -4.00
C GLY A 195 -2.43 21.03 -5.47
N ASN A 196 -1.79 20.00 -6.04
CA ASN A 196 -1.32 20.00 -7.44
C ASN A 196 -1.81 18.74 -8.17
N MET A 197 -2.35 18.90 -9.39
CA MET A 197 -2.65 17.75 -10.26
C MET A 197 -1.33 17.06 -10.64
N ARG A 198 -1.09 15.87 -10.08
CA ARG A 198 0.06 15.04 -10.41
C ARG A 198 -0.40 13.75 -11.08
N ASP A 199 0.51 13.13 -11.81
CA ASP A 199 0.27 11.81 -12.38
C ASP A 199 0.40 10.77 -11.27
N GLY A 200 -0.60 9.91 -11.12
CA GLY A 200 -0.61 8.83 -10.14
C GLY A 200 -0.34 7.49 -10.82
N TYR A 201 0.47 6.65 -10.19
CA TYR A 201 0.78 5.29 -10.67
C TYR A 201 0.09 4.27 -9.75
N GLN A 202 -0.50 3.24 -10.36
CA GLN A 202 -1.25 2.20 -9.64
C GLN A 202 -0.78 0.83 -10.07
N LEU A 203 -0.24 0.02 -9.17
CA LEU A 203 -0.06 -1.40 -9.43
C LEU A 203 -1.42 -2.09 -9.32
N VAL A 204 -1.82 -2.78 -10.38
CA VAL A 204 -3.12 -3.42 -10.50
C VAL A 204 -2.98 -4.91 -10.76
N LEU A 205 -3.70 -5.71 -9.99
CA LEU A 205 -3.98 -7.11 -10.29
C LEU A 205 -5.36 -7.22 -10.95
N TRP A 206 -5.39 -7.81 -12.14
CA TRP A 206 -6.61 -8.05 -12.91
C TRP A 206 -7.19 -9.41 -12.55
N LEU A 207 -8.34 -9.39 -11.87
CA LEU A 207 -9.02 -10.59 -11.43
C LEU A 207 -9.93 -11.11 -12.54
N ASN A 208 -9.46 -12.11 -13.28
CA ASN A 208 -10.27 -12.84 -14.25
C ASN A 208 -11.30 -13.72 -13.52
N SER A 209 -12.56 -13.70 -13.99
CA SER A 209 -13.64 -14.53 -13.45
C SER A 209 -13.43 -16.02 -13.68
N ASP A 210 -12.64 -16.39 -14.69
CA ASP A 210 -12.40 -17.79 -15.04
C ASP A 210 -11.62 -18.53 -13.94
N HIS A 211 -10.88 -17.80 -13.10
CA HIS A 211 -10.16 -18.30 -11.92
C HIS A 211 -10.99 -18.24 -10.62
N THR A 212 -12.30 -18.00 -10.70
CA THR A 212 -13.17 -17.98 -9.52
C THR A 212 -13.50 -19.39 -9.07
N VAL A 213 -13.28 -19.66 -7.77
CA VAL A 213 -13.60 -20.96 -7.16
C VAL A 213 -15.11 -21.12 -7.05
N ASN A 214 -15.79 -20.05 -6.65
CA ASN A 214 -17.24 -19.94 -6.72
C ASN A 214 -17.64 -19.50 -8.12
N LYS A 215 -17.88 -20.46 -9.03
CA LYS A 215 -18.15 -20.28 -10.48
C LYS A 215 -19.16 -19.15 -10.78
N GLN A 216 -18.70 -17.89 -10.82
CA GLN A 216 -19.48 -16.76 -11.30
C GLN A 216 -19.20 -16.60 -12.80
N ARG A 217 -20.07 -17.17 -13.63
CA ARG A 217 -19.92 -17.30 -15.10
C ARG A 217 -19.88 -16.00 -15.93
N LYS A 218 -19.75 -14.82 -15.32
CA LYS A 218 -19.65 -13.56 -16.09
C LYS A 218 -18.18 -13.20 -16.29
N ARG A 219 -17.68 -13.43 -17.51
CA ARG A 219 -16.38 -12.94 -18.03
C ARG A 219 -16.25 -11.44 -17.84
N LYS A 220 -15.82 -11.04 -16.65
CA LYS A 220 -15.61 -9.64 -16.29
C LYS A 220 -14.37 -9.55 -15.42
N TYR A 221 -13.31 -9.01 -15.99
CA TYR A 221 -12.12 -8.60 -15.25
C TYR A 221 -12.51 -7.58 -14.18
N ARG A 222 -12.05 -7.83 -12.95
CA ARG A 222 -12.19 -6.87 -11.85
C ARG A 222 -10.83 -6.32 -11.49
N ARG A 223 -10.77 -5.01 -11.31
CA ARG A 223 -9.56 -4.30 -10.90
C ARG A 223 -9.35 -4.44 -9.39
N LEU A 224 -8.19 -4.95 -8.99
CA LEU A 224 -7.69 -4.86 -7.62
C LEU A 224 -6.44 -3.99 -7.60
N VAL A 225 -6.49 -2.85 -6.90
CA VAL A 225 -5.33 -1.95 -6.78
C VAL A 225 -4.46 -2.47 -5.63
N LEU A 226 -3.27 -2.98 -5.95
CA LEU A 226 -2.31 -3.48 -4.98
C LEU A 226 -1.59 -2.34 -4.29
N GLU A 227 -1.22 -1.31 -5.05
CA GLU A 227 -0.52 -0.13 -4.56
C GLU A 227 -0.87 1.09 -5.38
N HIS A 228 -0.88 2.26 -4.76
CA HIS A 228 -1.03 3.54 -5.42
C HIS A 228 -0.05 4.57 -4.84
N LEU A 229 0.76 5.16 -5.72
CA LEU A 229 1.65 6.26 -5.37
C LEU A 229 1.43 7.44 -6.33
N ASP A 230 1.47 8.64 -5.76
CA ASP A 230 1.44 9.89 -6.52
C ASP A 230 2.86 10.30 -6.91
N ASP A 231 3.05 10.81 -8.13
CA ASP A 231 4.28 11.43 -8.65
C ASP A 231 5.47 10.49 -8.91
N ASP A 232 5.56 9.36 -8.21
CA ASP A 232 6.63 8.37 -8.40
C ASP A 232 6.08 7.02 -8.86
N HIS A 233 6.68 6.50 -9.93
CA HIS A 233 6.31 5.23 -10.53
C HIS A 233 7.09 4.06 -9.94
N ILE A 234 8.21 4.30 -9.26
CA ILE A 234 9.14 3.27 -8.79
C ILE A 234 8.48 2.31 -7.81
N SER A 235 7.73 2.81 -6.85
CA SER A 235 7.17 1.99 -5.77
C SER A 235 6.30 0.82 -6.28
N PRO A 236 5.33 1.04 -7.21
CA PRO A 236 4.64 -0.04 -7.93
C PRO A 236 5.54 -1.11 -8.55
N TYR A 237 6.68 -0.71 -9.13
CA TYR A 237 7.64 -1.64 -9.74
C TYR A 237 8.46 -2.38 -8.69
N LEU A 238 8.83 -1.74 -7.58
CA LEU A 238 9.50 -2.40 -6.45
C LEU A 238 8.61 -3.47 -5.82
N TYR A 239 7.33 -3.16 -5.60
CA TYR A 239 6.35 -4.14 -5.12
C TYR A 239 6.29 -5.34 -6.06
N TRP A 240 6.11 -5.09 -7.36
CA TRP A 240 6.01 -6.15 -8.35
C TRP A 240 7.28 -7.00 -8.43
N GLU A 241 8.47 -6.38 -8.47
CA GLU A 241 9.75 -7.08 -8.55
C GLU A 241 10.02 -7.90 -7.29
N TYR A 242 9.63 -7.40 -6.12
CA TYR A 242 9.70 -8.16 -4.87
C TYR A 242 8.85 -9.44 -4.95
N VAL A 243 7.60 -9.33 -5.42
CA VAL A 243 6.72 -10.50 -5.64
C VAL A 243 7.29 -11.45 -6.69
N ARG A 244 7.79 -10.93 -7.83
CA ARG A 244 8.38 -11.74 -8.89
C ARG A 244 9.55 -12.57 -8.36
N ARG A 245 10.49 -11.92 -7.64
CA ARG A 245 11.65 -12.60 -7.06
C ARG A 245 11.24 -13.63 -6.01
N PHE A 246 10.23 -13.35 -5.20
CA PHE A 246 9.69 -14.33 -4.26
C PHE A 246 9.12 -15.56 -5.00
N MET A 247 8.28 -15.34 -6.02
CA MET A 247 7.68 -16.42 -6.81
C MET A 247 8.70 -17.21 -7.65
N ALA A 248 9.83 -16.60 -7.99
CA ALA A 248 10.96 -17.26 -8.64
C ALA A 248 11.91 -17.98 -7.66
N GLY A 249 11.72 -17.82 -6.34
CA GLY A 249 12.62 -18.36 -5.32
C GLY A 249 13.98 -17.63 -5.24
N GLU A 250 14.10 -16.44 -5.81
CA GLU A 250 15.30 -15.61 -5.80
C GLU A 250 15.48 -14.85 -4.47
N LEU A 251 14.42 -14.74 -3.65
CA LEU A 251 14.47 -14.17 -2.32
C LEU A 251 14.65 -15.25 -1.26
N ALA A 252 15.72 -15.15 -0.47
CA ALA A 252 15.85 -15.97 0.73
C ALA A 252 14.74 -15.62 1.72
N TYR A 253 14.15 -16.64 2.35
CA TYR A 253 13.31 -16.45 3.53
C TYR A 253 14.16 -15.83 4.63
N ILE A 254 13.89 -14.57 4.95
CA ILE A 254 14.44 -13.91 6.12
C ILE A 254 13.32 -13.98 7.15
N PRO A 255 13.51 -14.73 8.26
CA PRO A 255 12.47 -14.85 9.27
C PRO A 255 12.00 -13.47 9.70
N GLU A 256 10.69 -13.37 9.87
CA GLU A 256 9.96 -12.22 10.38
C GLU A 256 10.84 -11.49 11.39
N ARG A 257 11.16 -10.22 11.10
CA ARG A 257 12.01 -9.38 11.94
C ARG A 257 11.60 -9.62 13.38
N SER A 258 12.43 -10.37 14.10
CA SER A 258 12.30 -10.62 15.52
C SER A 258 11.94 -9.30 16.16
N GLN A 259 10.88 -9.29 16.98
CA GLN A 259 10.34 -8.22 17.81
C GLN A 259 11.40 -7.24 18.35
N HIS A 260 12.01 -6.44 17.49
CA HIS A 260 13.08 -5.55 17.88
C HIS A 260 12.44 -4.21 18.21
N ASN A 261 12.42 -3.96 19.52
CA ASN A 261 12.14 -2.72 20.23
C ASN A 261 10.69 -2.45 20.67
N ILE A 262 10.05 -3.46 21.29
CA ILE A 262 9.02 -3.21 22.32
C ILE A 262 9.65 -3.15 23.73
N ASP A 263 10.85 -3.70 23.93
CA ASP A 263 11.53 -3.64 25.24
C ASP A 263 12.05 -2.25 25.64
N THR A 264 12.07 -1.27 24.71
CA THR A 264 12.40 0.13 25.03
C THR A 264 11.30 0.87 25.81
N LEU A 265 10.09 0.30 25.94
CA LEU A 265 8.98 0.91 26.70
C LEU A 265 9.01 0.59 28.20
N LYS A 266 9.90 -0.30 28.67
CA LYS A 266 9.96 -0.70 30.09
C LYS A 266 10.75 0.26 31.00
N ARG A 267 11.34 1.33 30.47
CA ARG A 267 11.98 2.39 31.28
C ARG A 267 11.20 3.69 31.17
N LEU A 268 10.18 3.83 32.01
CA LEU A 268 9.44 5.09 32.21
C LEU A 268 10.39 6.14 32.82
N ASN A 269 11.13 6.82 31.94
CA ASN A 269 11.86 8.05 32.24
C ASN A 269 10.98 9.24 31.80
N ILE A 270 11.11 10.41 32.42
CA ILE A 270 10.42 11.65 32.01
C ILE A 270 10.69 11.95 30.53
N LYS A 271 11.88 11.61 30.01
CA LYS A 271 12.20 11.68 28.57
C LYS A 271 11.35 10.73 27.72
N ALA A 272 11.01 9.55 28.23
CA ALA A 272 10.13 8.60 27.54
C ALA A 272 8.68 9.09 27.51
N ILE A 273 8.21 9.73 28.58
CA ILE A 273 6.90 10.39 28.63
C ILE A 273 6.87 11.56 27.63
N PHE A 274 7.88 12.42 27.62
CA PHE A 274 8.00 13.51 26.64
C PHE A 274 8.02 12.98 25.21
N ASN A 275 8.82 11.94 24.93
CA ASN A 275 8.85 11.33 23.61
C ASN A 275 7.51 10.69 23.23
N LEU A 276 6.77 10.11 24.18
CA LEU A 276 5.47 9.50 23.94
C LEU A 276 4.38 10.54 23.59
N PHE A 277 4.40 11.71 24.24
CA PHE A 277 3.35 12.73 24.07
C PHE A 277 3.68 13.79 23.02
N PHE A 278 4.96 14.06 22.72
CA PHE A 278 5.35 15.11 21.79
C PHE A 278 6.00 14.57 20.52
N VAL A 279 6.97 13.66 20.64
CA VAL A 279 7.72 13.15 19.48
C VAL A 279 6.93 12.09 18.72
N TYR A 280 6.27 11.18 19.45
CA TYR A 280 5.57 10.04 18.86
C TYR A 280 4.32 10.44 18.06
N PRO A 281 3.46 11.38 18.49
CA PRO A 281 2.35 11.85 17.66
C PRO A 281 2.82 12.54 16.38
N ILE A 282 3.88 13.35 16.46
CA ILE A 282 4.51 13.96 15.29
C ILE A 282 5.07 12.88 14.35
N TYR A 283 5.77 11.89 14.90
CA TYR A 283 6.30 10.76 14.14
C TYR A 283 5.19 9.95 13.45
N LEU A 284 4.06 9.71 14.13
CA LEU A 284 2.90 9.03 13.55
C LEU A 284 2.24 9.86 12.45
N ILE A 285 2.16 11.19 12.61
CA ILE A 285 1.67 12.09 11.56
C ILE A 285 2.60 12.06 10.33
N LEU A 286 3.92 12.00 10.55
CA LEU A 286 4.92 11.98 9.48
C LEU A 286 5.09 10.62 8.80
N LYS A 287 4.81 9.51 9.51
CA LYS A 287 4.90 8.14 8.98
C LYS A 287 3.53 7.48 8.90
N THR A 288 2.73 7.97 7.96
CA THR A 288 1.34 7.56 7.75
C THR A 288 1.18 6.06 7.53
N ASP A 289 2.15 5.44 6.87
CA ASP A 289 2.07 4.03 6.51
C ASP A 289 2.23 3.14 7.74
N GLN A 290 3.07 3.54 8.70
CA GLN A 290 3.23 2.81 9.97
C GLN A 290 1.99 2.94 10.87
N VAL A 291 1.27 4.06 10.77
CA VAL A 291 -0.02 4.25 11.43
C VAL A 291 -1.05 3.30 10.83
N ALA A 292 -1.10 3.18 9.51
CA ALA A 292 -1.98 2.24 8.81
C ALA A 292 -1.77 0.80 9.30
N LEU A 293 -0.52 0.36 9.44
CA LEU A 293 -0.17 -0.97 9.94
C LEU A 293 -0.64 -1.21 11.37
N LYS A 294 -0.45 -0.22 12.25
CA LYS A 294 -0.90 -0.33 13.65
C LYS A 294 -2.43 -0.32 13.75
N ILE A 295 -3.11 0.52 12.99
CA ILE A 295 -4.58 0.54 12.94
C ILE A 295 -5.12 -0.79 12.43
N ASP A 296 -4.46 -1.37 11.43
CA ASP A 296 -4.82 -2.69 10.96
C ASP A 296 -4.64 -3.71 12.08
N TYR A 297 -3.46 -3.79 12.68
CA TYR A 297 -3.18 -4.70 13.80
C TYR A 297 -4.25 -4.66 14.91
N TYR A 298 -4.74 -3.47 15.29
CA TYR A 298 -5.76 -3.31 16.34
C TYR A 298 -7.22 -3.40 15.85
N ASN A 299 -7.49 -3.68 14.56
CA ASN A 299 -8.85 -3.76 14.04
C ASN A 299 -9.60 -5.00 14.59
N PRO A 300 -10.74 -4.84 15.26
CA PRO A 300 -11.52 -6.00 15.74
C PRO A 300 -12.22 -6.78 14.61
N PHE A 301 -12.36 -6.20 13.41
CA PHE A 301 -13.09 -6.77 12.28
C PHE A 301 -12.19 -7.31 11.17
N HIS A 302 -11.10 -7.98 11.57
CA HIS A 302 -10.24 -8.69 10.63
C HIS A 302 -10.98 -9.80 9.90
N ARG A 303 -10.73 -9.88 8.59
CA ARG A 303 -11.14 -11.04 7.82
C ARG A 303 -10.12 -12.14 8.02
N ARG A 304 -10.61 -13.36 8.20
CA ARG A 304 -9.81 -14.57 8.11
C ARG A 304 -9.86 -15.07 6.68
N TRP A 305 -8.78 -15.73 6.26
CA TRP A 305 -8.78 -16.46 5.01
C TRP A 305 -9.91 -17.51 5.01
N PRO A 306 -10.58 -17.74 3.86
CA PRO A 306 -11.54 -18.83 3.75
C PRO A 306 -10.87 -20.20 3.99
N GLN A 307 -11.64 -21.18 4.46
CA GLN A 307 -11.11 -22.49 4.82
C GLN A 307 -10.43 -23.20 3.64
N GLU A 308 -10.95 -22.99 2.44
CA GLU A 308 -10.43 -23.55 1.19
C GLU A 308 -8.97 -23.15 0.98
N VAL A 309 -8.58 -21.92 1.34
CA VAL A 309 -7.19 -21.47 1.23
C VAL A 309 -6.29 -22.23 2.20
N HIS A 310 -6.76 -22.47 3.44
CA HIS A 310 -6.00 -23.25 4.41
C HIS A 310 -5.81 -24.71 3.97
N GLU A 311 -6.80 -25.28 3.30
CA GLU A 311 -6.72 -26.63 2.74
C GLU A 311 -5.72 -26.70 1.58
N TRP A 312 -5.67 -25.68 0.71
CA TRP A 312 -4.72 -25.63 -0.40
C TRP A 312 -3.28 -25.35 0.03
N THR A 313 -3.09 -24.49 1.03
CA THR A 313 -1.76 -24.16 1.53
C THR A 313 -1.26 -25.15 2.59
N GLY A 314 -2.12 -26.03 3.12
CA GLY A 314 -1.78 -26.94 4.21
C GLY A 314 -1.53 -26.26 5.56
N GLU A 315 -1.79 -24.94 5.66
CA GLU A 315 -1.49 -24.13 6.84
C GLU A 315 -2.69 -23.27 7.26
N LYS A 316 -3.02 -23.31 8.56
CA LYS A 316 -4.03 -22.44 9.18
C LYS A 316 -3.46 -21.06 9.54
N CYS A 317 -2.95 -20.35 8.55
CA CYS A 317 -2.45 -18.99 8.76
C CYS A 317 -3.52 -17.95 8.50
N ASN A 318 -4.14 -17.51 9.59
CA ASN A 318 -5.01 -16.34 9.60
C ASN A 318 -4.14 -15.08 9.59
N TRP A 319 -4.48 -14.15 8.69
CA TRP A 319 -4.00 -12.77 8.72
C TRP A 319 -3.98 -12.21 10.16
N ARG A 320 -2.84 -11.66 10.59
CA ARG A 320 -2.68 -10.91 11.84
C ARG A 320 -1.78 -9.70 11.64
#